data_AF-A0A1Z1M831-F1
#
_entry.id   AF-A0A1Z1M831-F1
#
_cell.length_a   1.000
_cell.length_b   1.000
_cell.length_c   1.000
_cell.angle_alpha   90.00
_cell.angle_beta   90.00
_cell.angle_gamma   90.00
#
_symmetry.space_group_name_H-M   'P 1'
#
loop_
_entity.id
_entity.type
_entity.pdbx_description
1 polymer ?
#
loop_
_entity_poly.entity_id
_entity_poly.type
_entity_poly.pdbx_seq_one_letter_code
_entity_poly.pdbx_strand_id
1 'polypeptide(L)'
;MDDFYCLIKLVKKKIEFYFIKNKSNAGIYNYPICFTGFTVNLLTVLIQSHELINFLSIDHWLYLGQELFKIEVAIFSGQEYIQK
;
A
#
# COMPACT_ATOMS: atom_id res chain seq x y z
N MET A 1 -5.46 16.80 7.02
CA MET A 1 -6.35 15.69 6.70
C MET A 1 -5.93 15.23 5.34
N ASP A 2 -5.35 14.05 5.25
CA ASP A 2 -4.64 13.63 4.05
C ASP A 2 -5.64 13.27 2.94
N ASP A 3 -5.40 13.82 1.75
CA ASP A 3 -6.20 13.57 0.55
C ASP A 3 -5.97 12.16 -0.03
N PHE A 4 -5.19 11.33 0.67
CA PHE A 4 -4.78 10.01 0.21
C PHE A 4 -4.83 8.99 1.34
N TYR A 5 -5.16 7.75 0.99
CA TYR A 5 -5.16 6.62 1.89
C TYR A 5 -4.46 5.43 1.21
N CYS A 6 -3.64 4.72 1.97
CA CYS A 6 -2.92 3.54 1.49
C CYS A 6 -3.52 2.28 2.13
N LEU A 7 -3.91 1.32 1.30
CA LEU A 7 -4.40 0.01 1.72
C LEU A 7 -3.43 -1.08 1.27
N ILE A 8 -3.06 -2.01 2.15
CA ILE A 8 -2.22 -3.15 1.83
C ILE A 8 -2.95 -4.44 2.21
N LYS A 9 -2.89 -5.43 1.32
CA LYS A 9 -3.48 -6.75 1.53
C LYS A 9 -2.49 -7.84 1.22
N LEU A 10 -2.63 -8.97 1.91
CA LEU A 10 -1.93 -10.21 1.60
C LEU A 10 -2.94 -11.24 1.12
N VAL A 11 -2.94 -11.55 -0.18
CA VAL A 11 -3.87 -12.49 -0.81
C VAL A 11 -3.07 -13.64 -1.42
N LYS A 12 -3.20 -14.86 -0.88
CA LYS A 12 -2.50 -16.05 -1.40
C LYS A 12 -0.99 -15.84 -1.59
N LYS A 13 -0.31 -15.23 -0.60
CA LYS A 13 1.12 -14.84 -0.63
C LYS A 13 1.50 -13.74 -1.63
N LYS A 14 0.52 -13.10 -2.28
CA LYS A 14 0.70 -11.91 -3.09
C LYS A 14 0.35 -10.68 -2.27
N ILE A 15 1.23 -9.69 -2.28
CA ILE A 15 1.01 -8.40 -1.64
C ILE A 15 0.34 -7.48 -2.64
N GLU A 16 -0.76 -6.86 -2.24
CA GLU A 16 -1.51 -5.89 -3.04
C GLU A 16 -1.51 -4.56 -2.29
N PHE A 17 -1.01 -3.51 -2.93
CA PHE A 17 -0.97 -2.16 -2.39
C PHE A 17 -1.89 -1.28 -3.22
N TYR A 18 -2.77 -0.54 -2.56
CA TYR A 18 -3.68 0.40 -3.17
C TYR A 18 -3.42 1.80 -2.66
N PHE A 19 -3.20 2.72 -3.59
CA PHE A 19 -3.16 4.14 -3.33
C PHE A 19 -4.48 4.78 -3.75
N ILE A 20 -5.25 5.25 -2.77
CA ILE A 20 -6.60 5.77 -2.96
C ILE A 20 -6.58 7.27 -2.71
N LYS A 21 -7.13 8.06 -3.65
CA LYS A 21 -7.34 9.49 -3.44
C LYS A 21 -8.71 9.73 -2.81
N ASN A 22 -8.72 10.38 -1.66
CA ASN A 22 -9.91 10.87 -0.98
C ASN A 22 -10.43 12.10 -1.74
N LYS A 23 -11.42 11.91 -2.63
CA LYS A 23 -12.09 13.00 -3.35
C LYS A 23 -13.60 12.92 -3.12
N SER A 24 -14.17 14.05 -2.71
CA SER A 24 -15.62 14.29 -2.57
C SER A 24 -16.35 14.44 -3.91
N ASN A 25 -15.64 14.74 -5.01
CA ASN A 25 -16.26 14.92 -6.33
C ASN A 25 -15.92 13.77 -7.26
N ALA A 26 -16.91 12.89 -7.40
CA ALA A 26 -16.96 11.71 -8.25
C ALA A 26 -16.83 12.08 -9.74
N GLY A 27 -15.61 11.92 -10.29
CA GLY A 27 -15.48 11.53 -11.69
C GLY A 27 -15.89 10.07 -11.85
N ILE A 28 -16.41 9.70 -13.02
CA ILE A 28 -17.04 8.39 -13.32
C ILE A 28 -16.10 7.19 -13.04
N TYR A 29 -14.79 7.41 -12.99
CA TYR A 29 -13.78 6.37 -12.75
C TYR A 29 -12.73 6.82 -11.74
N ASN A 30 -12.98 6.59 -10.45
CA ASN A 30 -12.02 6.86 -9.38
C ASN A 30 -11.33 5.55 -8.97
N TYR A 31 -10.59 4.93 -9.89
CA TYR A 31 -9.87 3.68 -9.60
C TYR A 31 -8.61 3.95 -8.78
N PRO A 32 -8.35 3.16 -7.72
CA PRO A 32 -7.11 3.24 -6.99
C PRO A 32 -5.96 2.74 -7.85
N ILE A 33 -4.77 3.27 -7.60
CA ILE A 33 -3.55 2.73 -8.19
C ILE A 33 -3.17 1.48 -7.42
N CYS A 34 -2.99 0.38 -8.14
CA CYS A 34 -2.72 -0.93 -7.56
C CYS A 34 -1.31 -1.39 -7.95
N PHE A 35 -0.44 -1.58 -6.96
CA PHE A 35 0.81 -2.31 -7.14
C PHE A 35 0.66 -3.70 -6.55
N THR A 36 1.27 -4.68 -7.21
CA THR A 36 1.28 -6.03 -6.66
C THR A 36 2.63 -6.69 -6.79
N GLY A 37 3.00 -7.50 -5.80
CA GLY A 37 4.27 -8.19 -5.77
C GLY A 37 4.25 -9.41 -4.85
N PHE A 38 5.28 -10.24 -4.92
CA PHE A 38 5.44 -11.41 -4.03
C PHE A 38 6.42 -11.16 -2.88
N THR A 39 7.16 -10.06 -2.93
CA THR A 39 8.10 -9.66 -1.89
C THR A 39 7.92 -8.18 -1.57
N VAL A 40 8.17 -7.80 -0.32
CA VAL A 40 8.12 -6.40 0.11
C VAL A 40 9.15 -5.57 -0.66
N ASN A 41 10.35 -6.11 -0.89
CA ASN A 41 11.37 -5.44 -1.70
C ASN A 41 10.88 -5.03 -3.10
N LEU A 42 10.25 -5.96 -3.84
CA LEU A 42 9.73 -5.66 -5.18
C LEU A 42 8.61 -4.62 -5.12
N LEU A 43 7.73 -4.73 -4.13
CA LEU A 43 6.65 -3.77 -3.93
C LEU A 43 7.19 -2.36 -3.63
N THR A 44 8.20 -2.25 -2.76
CA THR A 44 8.85 -0.98 -2.43
C THR A 44 9.49 -0.32 -3.65
N VAL A 45 10.14 -1.10 -4.52
CA VAL A 45 10.70 -0.58 -5.79
C VAL A 45 9.60 -0.03 -6.70
N LEU A 46 8.48 -0.75 -6.85
CA LEU A 46 7.35 -0.28 -7.65
C LEU A 46 6.75 1.01 -7.09
N ILE A 47 6.56 1.06 -5.77
CA ILE A 47 6.04 2.22 -5.03
C ILE A 47 6.94 3.44 -5.24
N GLN A 48 8.26 3.27 -5.08
CA GLN A 48 9.24 4.34 -5.26
C GLN A 48 9.39 4.81 -6.72
N SER A 49 9.12 3.95 -7.69
CA SER A 49 9.15 4.32 -9.11
C SER A 49 7.97 5.19 -9.56
N HIS A 50 6.94 5.35 -8.72
CA HIS A 50 5.72 6.04 -9.09
C HIS A 50 5.68 7.46 -8.54
N GLU A 51 5.45 8.46 -9.41
CA GLU A 51 5.51 9.89 -9.04
C GLU A 51 4.55 10.29 -7.91
N LEU A 52 3.41 9.58 -7.77
CA LEU A 52 2.44 9.89 -6.72
C LEU A 52 2.96 9.66 -5.29
N ILE A 53 4.05 8.92 -5.15
CA ILE A 53 4.67 8.72 -3.84
C ILE A 53 5.17 10.03 -3.23
N ASN A 54 5.44 11.03 -4.07
CA ASN A 54 5.85 12.36 -3.65
C ASN A 54 4.73 13.13 -2.91
N PHE A 55 3.48 12.66 -2.97
CA PHE A 55 2.37 13.24 -2.21
C PHE A 55 2.24 12.68 -0.79
N LEU A 56 3.02 11.66 -0.43
CA LEU A 56 3.00 11.09 0.91
C LEU A 56 3.86 11.91 1.88
N SER A 57 3.27 12.29 3.02
CA SER A 57 4.03 12.84 4.13
C SER A 57 4.95 11.78 4.77
N ILE A 58 5.89 12.23 5.58
CA ILE A 58 6.76 11.33 6.37
C ILE A 58 5.94 10.38 7.25
N ASP A 59 4.83 10.84 7.81
CA ASP A 59 3.96 10.00 8.66
C ASP A 59 3.36 8.83 7.88
N HIS A 60 2.97 9.04 6.63
CA HIS A 60 2.50 7.96 5.76
C HIS A 60 3.61 6.96 5.46
N TRP A 61 4.84 7.45 5.22
CA TRP A 61 5.99 6.57 4.98
C TRP A 61 6.32 5.71 6.19
N LEU A 62 6.28 6.30 7.39
CA LEU A 62 6.48 5.56 8.64
C LEU A 62 5.39 4.52 8.85
N TYR A 63 4.12 4.89 8.64
CA TYR A 63 3.00 3.96 8.70
C TYR A 63 3.16 2.81 7.70
N LEU A 64 3.50 3.12 6.44
CA LEU A 64 3.72 2.11 5.40
C LEU A 64 4.86 1.17 5.76
N GLY A 65 5.97 1.68 6.30
CA GLY A 65 7.07 0.83 6.78
C GLY A 65 6.61 -0.16 7.85
N GLN A 66 5.79 0.28 8.80
CA GLN A 66 5.23 -0.60 9.84
C GLN A 66 4.32 -1.68 9.26
N GLU A 67 3.44 -1.33 8.31
CA GLU A 67 2.54 -2.29 7.69
C GLU A 67 3.29 -3.30 6.80
N LEU A 68 4.27 -2.85 6.02
CA LEU A 68 5.11 -3.73 5.22
C LEU A 68 5.92 -4.71 6.09
N PHE A 69 6.44 -4.26 7.22
CA PHE A 69 7.13 -5.14 8.17
C PHE A 69 6.19 -6.21 8.74
N LYS A 70 4.96 -5.84 9.14
CA LYS A 70 3.95 -6.81 9.60
C LYS A 70 3.62 -7.84 8.52
N ILE A 71 3.60 -7.43 7.26
CA ILE A 71 3.37 -8.34 6.12
C ILE A 71 4.54 -9.32 5.96
N GLU A 72 5.79 -8.87 6.06
CA GLU A 72 6.93 -9.80 6.02
C GLU A 72 6.85 -10.84 7.12
N VAL A 73 6.51 -10.42 8.35
CA VAL A 73 6.31 -11.33 9.48
C VAL A 73 5.18 -12.32 9.19
N ALA A 74 4.04 -11.85 8.65
CA ALA A 74 2.91 -12.72 8.30
C ALA A 74 3.25 -13.73 7.19
N ILE A 75 4.00 -13.29 6.16
CA ILE A 75 4.50 -14.17 5.10
C ILE A 75 5.44 -15.24 5.68
N PHE A 76 6.36 -14.82 6.55
CA PHE A 76 7.30 -15.72 7.22
C PHE A 76 6.61 -16.73 8.13
N SER A 77 5.61 -16.30 8.90
CA SER A 77 4.85 -17.16 9.82
C SER A 77 3.74 -17.97 9.15
N GLY A 78 3.46 -17.71 7.87
CA GLY A 78 2.34 -18.34 7.15
C GLY A 78 0.96 -17.89 7.65
N GLN A 79 0.88 -16.75 8.32
CA GLN A 79 -0.36 -16.19 8.88
C GLN A 79 -1.06 -15.26 7.89
N GLU A 80 -2.36 -15.08 8.09
CA GLU A 80 -3.13 -14.04 7.40
C GLU A 80 -2.77 -12.67 7.99
N TYR A 81 -2.76 -11.65 7.12
CA TYR A 81 -2.51 -10.27 7.50
C TYR A 81 -3.77 -9.44 7.29
N ILE A 82 -4.12 -8.64 8.31
CA ILE A 82 -5.22 -7.67 8.30
C ILE A 82 -4.64 -6.31 8.68
N GLN A 83 -4.77 -5.34 7.80
CA GLN A 83 -4.43 -3.95 8.08
C GLN A 83 -5.43 -3.36 9.09
N LYS A 84 -4.93 -2.66 10.10
CA LYS A 84 -5.72 -1.95 11.11
C LYS A 84 -5.52 -0.44 11.00
#